data_AF-A0A093XV07-F1
#
_entry.id   AF-A0A093XV07-F1
#
_cell.length_a   1.000
_cell.length_b   1.000
_cell.length_c   1.000
_cell.angle_alpha   90.00
_cell.angle_beta   90.00
_cell.angle_gamma   90.00
#
_symmetry.space_group_name_H-M   'P 1'
#
loop_
_entity.id
_entity.type
_entity.pdbx_description
1 polymer ?
#
loop_
_entity_poly.entity_id
_entity_poly.type
_entity_poly.pdbx_seq_one_letter_code
_entity_poly.pdbx_strand_id
1 'polypeptide(L)'
;MVAQPITPPYPIGKSPAINIDFKGDEYLLRWDGDWRTMPDLTLFPIVKDASVTPIPHSERVTEIWTASQVIAYGADSHIRTFNSCSDEFSACKIAINDRQRQWLQEEFSILQHLASKDIPVVRVHQEPLTDENGIFGFRMERLYNIDIEKAAEYISKVARAFEEVHRGGVVHHDISPSNIMLNQKGLVTIIDFGRAGYIGQEVPPMKTVKRPRQKEIYSVESDNDALERVNGM
;
A
#
# COMPACT_ATOMS: atom_id res chain seq x y z
N MET A 1 -10.62 17.97 14.38
CA MET A 1 -10.04 16.82 13.67
C MET A 1 -8.91 16.27 14.51
N VAL A 2 -8.84 14.96 14.67
CA VAL A 2 -7.84 14.27 15.48
C VAL A 2 -6.60 14.06 14.61
N ALA A 3 -5.40 14.19 15.19
CA ALA A 3 -4.15 13.84 14.52
C ALA A 3 -4.11 12.33 14.27
N GLN A 4 -3.87 11.93 13.02
CA GLN A 4 -3.91 10.53 12.61
C GLN A 4 -2.55 10.09 12.09
N PRO A 5 -1.95 9.02 12.63
CA PRO A 5 -0.79 8.41 12.01
C PRO A 5 -1.09 7.96 10.58
N ILE A 6 -0.13 8.19 9.69
CA ILE A 6 -0.16 7.71 8.29
C ILE A 6 1.04 6.82 7.96
N THR A 7 1.84 6.45 8.97
CA THR A 7 2.92 5.46 8.87
C THR A 7 2.99 4.65 10.16
N PRO A 8 3.50 3.40 10.12
CA PRO A 8 4.00 2.76 11.33
C PRO A 8 5.24 3.52 11.87
N PRO A 9 5.63 3.30 13.14
CA PRO A 9 6.89 3.81 13.66
C PRO A 9 8.08 3.30 12.84
N TYR A 10 8.96 4.23 12.44
CA TYR A 10 10.19 3.92 11.72
C TYR A 10 11.39 4.68 12.31
N PRO A 11 12.62 4.16 12.21
CA PRO A 11 13.77 4.79 12.84
C PRO A 11 14.30 5.97 12.02
N ILE A 12 14.56 7.11 12.67
CA ILE A 12 15.39 8.20 12.14
C ILE A 12 16.57 8.39 13.09
N GLY A 13 17.71 7.80 12.70
CA GLY A 13 18.87 7.70 13.58
C GLY A 13 18.59 6.78 14.76
N LYS A 14 18.66 7.31 15.98
CA LYS A 14 18.34 6.57 17.21
C LYS A 14 16.90 6.77 17.70
N SER A 15 16.18 7.72 17.12
CA SER A 15 14.85 8.13 17.58
C SER A 15 13.78 7.49 16.70
N PRO A 16 12.70 6.93 17.26
CA PRO A 16 11.51 6.59 16.50
C PRO A 16 10.83 7.83 15.89
N ALA A 17 10.16 7.61 14.77
CA ALA A 17 9.42 8.62 14.04
C ALA A 17 8.14 8.05 13.44
N ILE A 18 7.15 8.90 13.23
CA ILE A 18 5.94 8.63 12.44
C ILE A 18 5.56 9.87 11.65
N ASN A 19 4.84 9.68 10.56
CA ASN A 19 4.18 10.78 9.88
C ASN A 19 2.72 10.84 10.36
N ILE A 20 2.23 12.07 10.55
CA ILE A 20 0.92 12.39 11.07
C ILE A 20 0.20 13.26 10.05
N ASP A 21 -1.03 12.89 9.70
CA ASP A 21 -1.99 13.79 9.07
C ASP A 21 -2.72 14.58 10.15
N PHE A 22 -2.67 15.91 10.04
CA PHE A 22 -3.44 16.79 10.89
C PHE A 22 -3.89 18.04 10.14
N LYS A 23 -5.22 18.23 10.06
CA LYS A 23 -5.86 19.41 9.44
C LYS A 23 -5.45 19.66 7.98
N GLY A 24 -5.15 18.62 7.22
CA GLY A 24 -4.80 18.74 5.80
C GLY A 24 -3.31 18.97 5.54
N ASP A 25 -2.48 18.88 6.58
CA ASP A 25 -1.02 18.93 6.48
C ASP A 25 -0.40 17.64 7.02
N GLU A 26 0.77 17.29 6.50
CA GLU A 26 1.59 16.20 7.02
C GLU A 26 2.67 16.72 7.97
N TYR A 27 2.90 15.98 9.05
CA TYR A 27 3.93 16.30 10.04
C TYR A 27 4.77 15.08 10.37
N LEU A 28 6.07 15.28 10.50
CA LEU A 28 6.99 14.33 11.10
C LEU A 28 6.99 14.50 12.62
N LEU A 29 6.50 13.50 13.35
CA LEU A 29 6.66 13.39 14.80
C LEU A 29 7.86 12.49 15.11
N ARG A 30 8.82 12.98 15.90
CA ARG A 30 9.95 12.21 16.41
C ARG A 30 10.02 12.34 17.92
N TRP A 31 10.31 11.25 18.61
CA TRP A 31 10.45 11.25 20.06
C TRP A 31 11.62 10.37 20.49
N ASP A 32 12.07 10.54 21.73
CA ASP A 32 13.05 9.66 22.33
C ASP A 32 12.34 8.63 23.24
N GLY A 33 12.78 7.37 23.18
CA GLY A 33 12.22 6.29 24.01
C GLY A 33 11.90 5.02 23.24
N ASP A 34 11.01 4.19 23.82
CA ASP A 34 10.55 2.96 23.17
C ASP A 34 9.60 3.32 22.01
N TRP A 35 9.89 2.77 20.83
CA TRP A 35 9.08 2.93 19.63
C TRP A 35 7.66 2.35 19.79
N ARG A 36 7.46 1.45 20.76
CA ARG A 36 6.14 0.88 21.10
C ARG A 36 5.28 1.82 21.93
N THR A 37 5.87 2.82 22.56
CA THR A 37 5.17 3.78 23.40
C THR A 37 4.90 5.04 22.60
N MET A 38 3.72 5.09 22.00
CA MET A 38 3.27 6.24 21.22
C MET A 38 3.08 7.48 22.11
N PRO A 39 3.58 8.65 21.67
CA PRO A 39 3.27 9.91 22.34
C PRO A 39 1.77 10.24 22.31
N ASP A 40 1.30 10.96 23.33
CA ASP A 40 -0.08 11.46 23.37
C ASP A 40 -0.28 12.58 22.33
N LEU A 41 -1.25 12.39 21.44
CA LEU A 41 -1.57 13.31 20.35
C LEU A 41 -2.80 14.19 20.64
N THR A 42 -3.35 14.15 21.86
CA THR A 42 -4.56 14.89 22.23
C THR A 42 -4.42 16.41 22.03
N LEU A 43 -3.22 16.95 22.26
CA LEU A 43 -2.89 18.38 22.12
C LEU A 43 -2.08 18.70 20.86
N PHE A 44 -2.05 17.80 19.88
CA PHE A 44 -1.27 17.97 18.64
C PHE A 44 -1.57 19.33 17.96
N PRO A 45 -0.55 20.09 17.50
CA PRO A 45 0.85 19.70 17.30
C PRO A 45 1.77 19.85 18.54
N ILE A 46 1.22 20.17 19.72
CA ILE A 46 2.03 20.23 20.95
C ILE A 46 2.10 18.82 21.54
N VAL A 47 3.28 18.20 21.45
CA VAL A 47 3.54 16.86 21.97
C VAL A 47 4.68 16.92 22.98
N LYS A 48 4.46 16.34 24.15
CA LYS A 48 5.45 16.32 25.22
C LYS A 48 6.62 15.40 24.84
N ASP A 49 7.85 15.84 25.14
CA ASP A 49 9.09 15.07 24.94
C ASP A 49 9.29 14.58 23.49
N ALA A 50 8.74 15.32 22.52
CA ALA A 50 8.82 15.01 21.09
C ALA A 50 8.98 16.28 20.25
N SER A 51 9.57 16.13 19.07
CA SER A 51 9.63 17.17 18.04
C SER A 51 8.58 16.92 16.97
N VAL A 52 7.85 17.96 16.59
CA VAL A 52 6.88 17.95 15.48
C VAL A 52 7.37 18.92 14.40
N THR A 53 7.58 18.42 13.19
CA THR A 53 8.06 19.22 12.05
C THR A 53 7.10 19.07 10.88
N PRO A 54 6.57 20.16 10.28
CA PRO A 54 5.74 20.05 9.08
C PRO A 54 6.56 19.47 7.91
N ILE A 55 5.95 18.58 7.14
CA ILE A 55 6.51 18.07 5.89
C ILE A 55 5.91 18.90 4.75
N PRO A 56 6.72 19.71 4.04
CA PRO A 56 6.21 20.51 2.94
C PRO A 56 5.81 19.62 1.77
N HIS A 57 4.70 19.97 1.14
CA HIS A 57 4.13 19.28 0.00
C HIS A 57 4.12 20.16 -1.24
N SER A 58 4.15 19.51 -2.41
CA SER A 58 3.77 20.16 -3.66
C SER A 58 2.28 20.53 -3.61
N GLU A 59 1.87 21.50 -4.43
CA GLU A 59 0.47 21.93 -4.52
C GLU A 59 -0.48 20.75 -4.78
N ARG A 60 -0.07 19.82 -5.65
CA ARG A 60 -0.84 18.62 -6.00
C ARG A 60 -1.02 17.67 -4.81
N VAL A 61 -0.01 17.52 -3.96
CA VAL A 61 -0.13 16.68 -2.76
C VAL A 61 -1.03 17.35 -1.72
N THR A 62 -0.94 18.67 -1.55
CA THR A 62 -1.84 19.44 -0.67
C THR A 62 -3.31 19.36 -1.10
N GLU A 63 -3.60 19.37 -2.40
CA GLU A 63 -4.95 19.14 -2.93
C GLU A 63 -5.51 17.78 -2.50
N ILE A 64 -4.69 16.72 -2.61
CA ILE A 64 -5.07 15.37 -2.16
C ILE A 64 -5.34 15.35 -0.66
N TRP A 65 -4.47 15.95 0.15
CA TRP A 65 -4.67 16.00 1.61
C TRP A 65 -5.97 16.71 1.98
N THR A 66 -6.28 17.81 1.31
CA THR A 66 -7.50 18.59 1.56
C THR A 66 -8.76 17.83 1.14
N ALA A 67 -8.70 17.11 0.03
CA ALA A 67 -9.86 16.44 -0.56
C ALA A 67 -10.13 15.03 -0.02
N SER A 68 -9.26 14.47 0.84
CA SER A 68 -9.31 13.07 1.24
C SER A 68 -8.92 12.82 2.69
N GLN A 69 -9.32 11.67 3.23
CA GLN A 69 -9.01 11.22 4.59
C GLN A 69 -8.25 9.90 4.55
N VAL A 70 -7.27 9.72 5.43
CA VAL A 70 -6.57 8.44 5.57
C VAL A 70 -7.52 7.36 6.11
N ILE A 71 -7.44 6.16 5.53
CA ILE A 71 -8.21 4.99 5.96
C ILE A 71 -7.33 3.80 6.35
N ALA A 72 -6.10 3.75 5.86
CA ALA A 72 -5.12 2.71 6.19
C ALA A 72 -3.70 3.23 5.91
N TYR A 73 -2.71 2.62 6.56
CA TYR A 73 -1.30 2.88 6.27
C TYR A 73 -0.44 1.64 6.48
N GLY A 74 0.68 1.59 5.78
CA GLY A 74 1.71 0.57 5.89
C GLY A 74 3.10 1.19 5.88
N ALA A 75 4.14 0.36 5.81
CA ALA A 75 5.53 0.82 5.85
C ALA A 75 5.91 1.69 4.64
N ASP A 76 5.24 1.48 3.51
CA ASP A 76 5.64 2.06 2.22
C ASP A 76 4.63 3.04 1.62
N SER A 77 3.39 3.04 2.10
CA SER A 77 2.33 3.89 1.59
C SER A 77 1.21 4.04 2.60
N HIS A 78 0.33 5.00 2.34
CA HIS A 78 -0.98 5.11 2.98
C HIS A 78 -2.11 5.17 1.96
N ILE A 79 -3.28 4.72 2.38
CA ILE A 79 -4.50 4.73 1.59
C ILE A 79 -5.40 5.84 2.09
N ARG A 80 -5.88 6.67 1.18
CA ARG A 80 -6.82 7.75 1.45
C ARG A 80 -8.12 7.53 0.67
N THR A 81 -9.24 8.03 1.19
CA THR A 81 -10.54 8.06 0.49
C THR A 81 -10.95 9.50 0.26
N PHE A 82 -11.42 9.81 -0.94
CA PHE A 82 -11.91 11.16 -1.26
C PHE A 82 -13.27 11.43 -0.61
N ASN A 83 -13.49 12.67 -0.16
CA ASN A 83 -14.76 13.10 0.44
C ASN A 83 -15.90 13.11 -0.59
N SER A 84 -15.58 13.45 -1.84
CA SER A 84 -16.46 13.36 -3.00
C SER A 84 -15.64 12.91 -4.21
N CYS A 85 -16.23 12.06 -5.05
CA CYS A 85 -15.60 11.57 -6.26
C CYS A 85 -16.67 11.44 -7.35
N SER A 86 -16.37 11.93 -8.55
CA SER A 86 -17.29 11.87 -9.70
C SER A 86 -17.26 10.53 -10.43
N ASP A 87 -16.25 9.72 -10.16
CA ASP A 87 -16.03 8.41 -10.79
C ASP A 87 -15.84 7.30 -9.73
N GLU A 88 -15.63 6.07 -10.19
CA GLU A 88 -15.51 4.87 -9.34
C GLU A 88 -14.17 4.72 -8.59
N PHE A 89 -13.16 5.55 -8.88
CA PHE A 89 -11.83 5.52 -8.27
C PHE A 89 -11.75 6.45 -7.06
N SER A 90 -12.56 6.16 -6.04
CA SER A 90 -12.77 7.01 -4.87
C SER A 90 -11.70 6.86 -3.77
N ALA A 91 -10.68 6.04 -3.97
CA ALA A 91 -9.55 5.87 -3.07
C ALA A 91 -8.23 6.20 -3.78
N CYS A 92 -7.15 6.42 -3.04
CA CYS A 92 -5.81 6.52 -3.58
C CYS A 92 -4.76 5.91 -2.66
N LYS A 93 -3.72 5.33 -3.26
CA LYS A 93 -2.48 4.91 -2.60
C LYS A 93 -1.44 5.99 -2.81
N ILE A 94 -0.81 6.44 -1.73
CA ILE A 94 0.17 7.53 -1.72
C ILE A 94 1.48 7.03 -1.12
N ALA A 95 2.60 7.33 -1.77
CA ALA A 95 3.93 7.03 -1.26
C ALA A 95 4.32 7.96 -0.10
N ILE A 96 5.08 7.44 0.87
CA ILE A 96 5.50 8.21 2.05
C ILE A 96 6.73 9.10 1.75
N ASN A 97 7.64 8.66 0.87
CA ASN A 97 8.84 9.42 0.49
C ASN A 97 9.33 9.07 -0.93
N ASP A 98 10.38 9.77 -1.40
CA ASP A 98 10.95 9.63 -2.74
C ASP A 98 11.37 8.19 -3.10
N ARG A 99 11.86 7.42 -2.12
CA ARG A 99 12.23 6.02 -2.36
C ARG A 99 10.99 5.19 -2.67
N GLN A 100 9.90 5.42 -1.95
CA GLN A 100 8.64 4.67 -2.15
C GLN A 100 7.89 5.12 -3.40
N ARG A 101 8.07 6.37 -3.85
CA ARG A 101 7.54 6.84 -5.15
C ARG A 101 8.00 5.95 -6.31
N GLN A 102 9.27 5.54 -6.31
CA GLN A 102 9.83 4.67 -7.35
C GLN A 102 9.14 3.30 -7.40
N TRP A 103 8.87 2.70 -6.24
CA TRP A 103 8.21 1.39 -6.18
C TRP A 103 6.72 1.47 -6.46
N LEU A 104 6.08 2.55 -6.04
CA LEU A 104 4.68 2.80 -6.34
C LEU A 104 4.46 2.95 -7.85
N GLN A 105 5.43 3.51 -8.59
CA GLN A 105 5.40 3.55 -10.05
C GLN A 105 5.49 2.16 -10.71
N GLU A 106 6.35 1.27 -10.20
CA GLU A 106 6.43 -0.12 -10.67
C GLU A 106 5.12 -0.87 -10.39
N GLU A 107 4.59 -0.74 -9.18
CA GLU A 107 3.31 -1.31 -8.77
C GLU A 107 2.17 -0.83 -9.68
N PHE A 108 2.08 0.47 -9.93
CA PHE A 108 1.08 1.06 -10.81
C PHE A 108 1.14 0.46 -12.22
N SER A 109 2.35 0.29 -12.75
CA SER A 109 2.57 -0.29 -14.09
C SER A 109 2.11 -1.75 -14.17
N ILE A 110 2.40 -2.55 -13.13
CA ILE A 110 1.93 -3.94 -13.03
C ILE A 110 0.41 -4.00 -12.95
N LEU A 111 -0.21 -3.14 -12.13
CA LEU A 111 -1.67 -3.07 -11.99
C LEU A 111 -2.35 -2.71 -13.31
N GLN A 112 -1.84 -1.72 -14.05
CA GLN A 112 -2.37 -1.36 -15.37
C GLN A 112 -2.27 -2.53 -16.37
N HIS A 113 -1.13 -3.23 -16.40
CA HIS A 113 -0.92 -4.39 -17.27
C HIS A 113 -1.90 -5.52 -16.96
N LEU A 114 -2.08 -5.88 -15.69
CA LEU A 114 -3.01 -6.94 -15.29
C LEU A 114 -4.47 -6.54 -15.52
N ALA A 115 -4.83 -5.30 -15.18
CA ALA A 115 -6.17 -4.78 -15.41
C ALA A 115 -6.55 -4.74 -16.90
N SER A 116 -5.59 -4.47 -17.81
CA SER A 116 -5.83 -4.51 -19.26
C SER A 116 -6.18 -5.89 -19.82
N LYS A 117 -6.04 -6.94 -19.00
CA LYS A 117 -6.33 -8.34 -19.34
C LYS A 117 -7.53 -8.91 -18.58
N ASP A 118 -8.32 -8.04 -17.92
CA ASP A 118 -9.45 -8.41 -17.07
C ASP A 118 -9.10 -9.39 -15.93
N ILE A 119 -7.84 -9.37 -15.47
CA ILE A 119 -7.39 -10.16 -14.31
C ILE A 119 -7.93 -9.52 -13.03
N PRO A 120 -8.38 -10.31 -12.02
CA PRO A 120 -9.03 -9.83 -10.81
C PRO A 120 -8.08 -9.13 -9.81
N VAL A 121 -7.49 -8.02 -10.24
CA VAL A 121 -6.68 -7.11 -9.42
C VAL A 121 -7.43 -5.82 -9.17
N VAL A 122 -7.01 -5.06 -8.15
CA VAL A 122 -7.55 -3.73 -7.90
C VAL A 122 -7.47 -2.86 -9.14
N ARG A 123 -8.60 -2.30 -9.54
CA ARG A 123 -8.63 -1.38 -10.67
C ARG A 123 -8.07 -0.03 -10.25
N VAL A 124 -7.17 0.48 -11.08
CA VAL A 124 -6.54 1.78 -10.93
C VAL A 124 -7.00 2.73 -12.03
N HIS A 125 -7.05 4.02 -11.70
CA HIS A 125 -7.32 5.07 -12.68
C HIS A 125 -6.17 5.12 -13.70
N GLN A 126 -6.47 5.44 -14.96
CA GLN A 126 -5.48 5.42 -16.04
C GLN A 126 -4.39 6.49 -15.87
N GLU A 127 -4.75 7.62 -15.29
CA GLU A 127 -3.82 8.71 -14.97
C GLU A 127 -3.31 8.56 -13.53
N PRO A 128 -1.99 8.46 -13.31
CA PRO A 128 -1.41 8.46 -11.99
C PRO A 128 -1.49 9.86 -11.35
N LEU A 129 -1.26 9.93 -10.04
CA LEU A 129 -1.09 11.20 -9.33
C LEU A 129 0.37 11.63 -9.44
N THR A 130 0.60 12.80 -10.03
CA THR A 130 1.93 13.34 -10.32
C THR A 130 2.13 14.75 -9.80
N ASP A 131 3.36 15.06 -9.41
CA ASP A 131 3.86 16.40 -9.13
C ASP A 131 5.22 16.63 -9.85
N GLU A 132 5.95 17.69 -9.51
CA GLU A 132 7.25 18.03 -10.08
C GLU A 132 8.33 16.93 -9.90
N ASN A 133 8.16 16.03 -8.94
CA ASN A 133 9.08 14.93 -8.65
C ASN A 133 8.59 13.58 -9.24
N GLY A 134 7.56 13.60 -10.09
CA GLY A 134 7.02 12.43 -10.77
C GLY A 134 5.80 11.83 -10.07
N ILE A 135 5.61 10.52 -10.21
CA ILE A 135 4.45 9.81 -9.65
C ILE A 135 4.58 9.73 -8.12
N PHE A 136 3.57 10.19 -7.40
CA PHE A 136 3.51 10.09 -5.93
C PHE A 136 2.38 9.19 -5.43
N GLY A 137 1.48 8.82 -6.31
CA GLY A 137 0.33 7.99 -5.96
C GLY A 137 -0.45 7.57 -7.18
N PHE A 138 -1.49 6.79 -6.95
CA PHE A 138 -2.50 6.49 -7.95
C PHE A 138 -3.86 6.35 -7.31
N ARG A 139 -4.91 6.64 -8.08
CA ARG A 139 -6.29 6.45 -7.65
C ARG A 139 -6.73 5.03 -7.95
N MET A 140 -7.57 4.47 -7.09
CA MET A 140 -8.04 3.09 -7.17
C MET A 140 -9.51 2.98 -6.74
N GLU A 141 -10.17 1.91 -7.17
CA GLU A 141 -11.52 1.60 -6.71
C GLU A 141 -11.57 1.34 -5.20
N ARG A 142 -12.75 1.51 -4.60
CA ARG A 142 -12.94 1.18 -3.19
C ARG A 142 -13.10 -0.33 -3.01
N LEU A 143 -12.39 -0.86 -2.02
CA LEU A 143 -12.38 -2.27 -1.66
C LEU A 143 -12.89 -2.51 -0.25
N TYR A 144 -13.28 -3.74 0.02
CA TYR A 144 -13.87 -4.19 1.28
C TYR A 144 -13.17 -5.45 1.76
N ASN A 145 -13.00 -5.56 3.07
CA ASN A 145 -12.43 -6.76 3.68
C ASN A 145 -13.36 -7.96 3.47
N ILE A 146 -12.76 -9.14 3.33
CA ILE A 146 -13.50 -10.40 3.41
C ILE A 146 -13.92 -10.62 4.86
N ASP A 147 -15.20 -10.90 5.06
CA ASP A 147 -15.72 -11.35 6.35
C ASP A 147 -15.13 -12.73 6.67
N ILE A 148 -14.54 -12.87 7.85
CA ILE A 148 -13.86 -14.10 8.28
C ILE A 148 -14.81 -15.30 8.27
N GLU A 149 -16.09 -15.09 8.58
CA GLU A 149 -17.11 -16.14 8.58
C GLU A 149 -17.40 -16.67 7.17
N LYS A 150 -17.09 -15.88 6.13
CA LYS A 150 -17.29 -16.21 4.72
C LYS A 150 -15.99 -16.54 4.00
N ALA A 151 -14.84 -16.52 4.68
CA ALA A 151 -13.54 -16.69 4.05
C ALA A 151 -13.44 -18.00 3.25
N ALA A 152 -14.00 -19.09 3.77
CA ALA A 152 -14.03 -20.40 3.11
C ALA A 152 -14.72 -20.38 1.73
N GLU A 153 -15.72 -19.51 1.53
CA GLU A 153 -16.44 -19.38 0.25
C GLU A 153 -15.57 -18.76 -0.86
N TYR A 154 -14.47 -18.11 -0.48
CA TYR A 154 -13.57 -17.41 -1.41
C TYR A 154 -12.31 -18.19 -1.74
N ILE A 155 -11.96 -19.26 -1.01
CA ILE A 155 -10.70 -20.01 -1.20
C ILE A 155 -10.45 -20.40 -2.67
N SER A 156 -11.44 -21.03 -3.31
CA SER A 156 -11.32 -21.45 -4.72
C SER A 156 -11.20 -20.27 -5.68
N LYS A 157 -11.88 -19.15 -5.39
CA LYS A 157 -11.83 -17.92 -6.18
C LYS A 157 -10.48 -17.23 -6.03
N VAL A 158 -9.89 -17.25 -4.84
CA VAL A 158 -8.54 -16.74 -4.55
C VAL A 158 -7.49 -17.51 -5.34
N ALA A 159 -7.51 -18.85 -5.26
CA ALA A 159 -6.56 -19.68 -6.00
C ALA A 159 -6.63 -19.41 -7.51
N ARG A 160 -7.85 -19.30 -8.06
CA ARG A 160 -8.05 -18.95 -9.47
C ARG A 160 -7.56 -17.53 -9.80
N ALA A 161 -7.79 -16.56 -8.94
CA ALA A 161 -7.34 -15.18 -9.15
C ALA A 161 -5.81 -15.11 -9.27
N PHE A 162 -5.08 -15.82 -8.41
CA PHE A 162 -3.61 -15.89 -8.50
C PHE A 162 -3.12 -16.66 -9.72
N GLU A 163 -3.81 -17.74 -10.11
CA GLU A 163 -3.50 -18.43 -11.38
C GLU A 163 -3.63 -17.49 -12.58
N GLU A 164 -4.66 -16.63 -12.59
CA GLU A 164 -4.85 -15.59 -13.62
C GLU A 164 -3.74 -14.52 -13.58
N VAL A 165 -3.30 -14.08 -12.38
CA VAL A 165 -2.13 -13.20 -12.21
C VAL A 165 -0.86 -13.83 -12.80
N HIS A 166 -0.60 -15.10 -12.48
CA HIS A 166 0.56 -15.84 -13.01
C HIS A 166 0.50 -15.99 -14.52
N ARG A 167 -0.67 -16.32 -15.08
CA ARG A 167 -0.91 -16.37 -16.53
C ARG A 167 -0.73 -14.99 -17.18
N GLY A 168 -0.95 -13.92 -16.42
CA GLY A 168 -0.64 -12.54 -16.78
C GLY A 168 0.85 -12.23 -16.93
N GLY A 169 1.73 -13.13 -16.47
CA GLY A 169 3.19 -13.02 -16.52
C GLY A 169 3.80 -12.42 -15.24
N VAL A 170 3.02 -12.28 -14.17
CA VAL A 170 3.42 -11.59 -12.93
C VAL A 170 3.43 -12.57 -11.76
N VAL A 171 4.43 -12.45 -10.90
CA VAL A 171 4.50 -13.10 -9.58
C VAL A 171 4.18 -12.02 -8.54
N HIS A 172 3.28 -12.32 -7.60
CA HIS A 172 2.88 -11.37 -6.57
C HIS A 172 3.95 -11.22 -5.48
N HIS A 173 4.56 -12.33 -5.05
CA HIS A 173 5.67 -12.38 -4.08
C HIS A 173 5.33 -11.86 -2.67
N ASP A 174 4.04 -11.72 -2.37
CA ASP A 174 3.52 -11.30 -1.06
C ASP A 174 2.08 -11.77 -0.82
N ILE A 175 1.82 -13.05 -1.09
CA ILE A 175 0.48 -13.62 -0.90
C ILE A 175 0.18 -13.75 0.60
N SER A 176 -0.86 -13.04 1.03
CA SER A 176 -1.38 -13.07 2.40
C SER A 176 -2.88 -12.75 2.42
N PRO A 177 -3.63 -13.15 3.47
CA PRO A 177 -5.05 -12.81 3.60
C PRO A 177 -5.34 -11.30 3.56
N SER A 178 -4.41 -10.44 4.01
CA SER A 178 -4.59 -8.99 3.96
C SER A 178 -4.51 -8.41 2.55
N ASN A 179 -3.95 -9.16 1.59
CA ASN A 179 -3.82 -8.75 0.19
C ASN A 179 -4.96 -9.29 -0.69
N ILE A 180 -6.01 -9.82 -0.07
CA ILE A 180 -7.19 -10.37 -0.73
C ILE A 180 -8.41 -9.61 -0.21
N MET A 181 -9.07 -8.88 -1.11
CA MET A 181 -10.24 -8.06 -0.79
C MET A 181 -11.41 -8.36 -1.73
N LEU A 182 -12.54 -7.70 -1.48
CA LEU A 182 -13.70 -7.68 -2.35
C LEU A 182 -13.87 -6.30 -2.98
N ASN A 183 -14.19 -6.25 -4.27
CA ASN A 183 -14.64 -5.02 -4.91
C ASN A 183 -16.13 -4.74 -4.62
N GLN A 184 -16.65 -3.63 -5.17
CA GLN A 184 -18.06 -3.24 -5.01
C GLN A 184 -19.08 -4.27 -5.53
N LYS A 185 -18.65 -5.21 -6.40
CA LYS A 185 -19.48 -6.31 -6.92
C LYS A 185 -19.40 -7.57 -6.06
N GLY A 186 -18.65 -7.54 -4.94
CA GLY A 186 -18.42 -8.72 -4.09
C GLY A 186 -17.50 -9.76 -4.72
N LEU A 187 -16.69 -9.38 -5.71
CA LEU A 187 -15.75 -10.28 -6.37
C LEU A 187 -14.36 -10.18 -5.72
N VAL A 188 -13.67 -11.32 -5.62
CA VAL A 188 -12.28 -11.40 -5.15
C VAL A 188 -11.43 -10.48 -6.00
N THR A 189 -10.64 -9.66 -5.33
CA THR A 189 -9.76 -8.65 -5.93
C THR A 189 -8.42 -8.69 -5.20
N ILE A 190 -7.35 -8.96 -5.93
CA ILE A 190 -5.98 -9.01 -5.41
C ILE A 190 -5.40 -7.60 -5.34
N ILE A 191 -4.71 -7.28 -4.26
CA ILE A 191 -4.13 -5.95 -3.99
C ILE A 191 -2.65 -6.04 -3.64
N ASP A 192 -2.00 -4.88 -3.57
CA ASP A 192 -0.62 -4.70 -3.06
C ASP A 192 0.47 -5.43 -3.85
N PHE A 193 0.71 -4.92 -5.06
CA PHE A 193 1.74 -5.42 -5.96
C PHE A 193 3.12 -4.75 -5.73
N GLY A 194 3.33 -4.11 -4.57
CA GLY A 194 4.59 -3.42 -4.26
C GLY A 194 5.83 -4.32 -4.30
N ARG A 195 5.64 -5.62 -4.02
CA ARG A 195 6.70 -6.65 -4.04
C ARG A 195 6.72 -7.49 -5.32
N ALA A 196 5.72 -7.31 -6.17
CA ALA A 196 5.53 -8.09 -7.38
C ALA A 196 6.60 -7.77 -8.44
N GLY A 197 6.71 -8.68 -9.41
CA GLY A 197 7.56 -8.54 -10.57
C GLY A 197 7.19 -9.53 -11.67
N TYR A 198 7.84 -9.41 -12.83
CA TYR A 198 7.56 -10.30 -13.95
C TYR A 198 8.32 -11.61 -13.83
N ILE A 199 7.67 -12.71 -14.19
CA ILE A 199 8.25 -14.06 -14.17
C ILE A 199 9.59 -14.06 -14.93
N GLY A 200 10.63 -14.64 -14.32
CA GLY A 200 11.96 -14.76 -14.91
C GLY A 200 12.86 -13.53 -14.72
N GLN A 201 12.36 -12.42 -14.14
CA GLN A 201 13.20 -11.29 -13.76
C GLN A 201 13.90 -11.52 -12.42
N GLU A 202 15.07 -10.91 -12.26
CA GLU A 202 15.76 -10.87 -10.97
C GLU A 202 14.94 -10.07 -9.95
N VAL A 203 14.74 -10.63 -8.76
CA VAL A 203 14.09 -9.92 -7.66
C VAL A 203 15.04 -8.83 -7.17
N PRO A 204 14.62 -7.54 -7.17
CA PRO A 204 15.46 -6.47 -6.65
C PRO A 204 15.87 -6.76 -5.21
N PRO A 205 17.15 -6.54 -4.80
CA PRO A 205 17.62 -6.84 -3.44
C PRO A 205 16.76 -6.21 -2.34
N MET A 206 16.16 -5.06 -2.63
CA MET A 206 15.28 -4.32 -1.71
C MET A 206 13.93 -5.00 -1.47
N LYS A 207 13.45 -5.79 -2.44
CA LYS A 207 12.21 -6.57 -2.36
C LYS A 207 12.46 -7.97 -1.80
N THR A 208 13.70 -8.38 -1.57
CA THR A 208 13.99 -9.70 -0.95
C THR A 208 13.68 -9.69 0.55
N VAL A 209 12.99 -10.71 1.06
CA VAL A 209 12.67 -10.85 2.51
C VAL A 209 13.92 -11.20 3.32
N LYS A 210 14.86 -11.94 2.71
CA LYS A 210 16.12 -12.39 3.31
C LYS A 210 17.26 -11.99 2.40
N ARG A 211 18.44 -11.66 2.96
CA ARG A 211 19.67 -11.51 2.16
C ARG A 211 19.94 -12.82 1.44
N PRO A 212 19.72 -12.91 0.13
CA PRO A 212 19.75 -14.18 -0.54
C PRO A 212 21.22 -14.57 -0.76
N ARG A 213 21.53 -15.87 -0.64
CA ARG A 213 22.89 -16.38 -0.90
C ARG A 213 23.25 -16.35 -2.40
N GLN A 214 22.24 -16.22 -3.26
CA GLN A 214 22.31 -16.17 -4.72
C GLN A 214 21.25 -15.20 -5.25
N LYS A 215 21.29 -14.87 -6.54
CA LYS A 215 20.25 -14.06 -7.18
C LYS A 215 18.91 -14.80 -7.13
N GLU A 216 17.91 -14.17 -6.54
CA GLU A 216 16.52 -14.66 -6.54
C GLU A 216 15.84 -14.21 -7.84
N ILE A 217 15.05 -15.10 -8.44
CA ILE A 217 14.31 -14.84 -9.67
C ILE A 217 12.83 -14.99 -9.34
N TYR A 218 11.98 -14.09 -9.85
CA TYR A 218 10.53 -14.22 -9.71
C TYR A 218 10.07 -15.52 -10.38
N SER A 219 9.59 -16.45 -9.57
CA SER A 219 8.99 -17.71 -10.02
C SER A 219 7.65 -17.94 -9.34
N VAL A 220 6.76 -18.68 -9.99
CA VAL A 220 5.43 -18.98 -9.46
C VAL A 220 5.48 -19.91 -8.25
N GLU A 221 6.58 -20.63 -8.04
CA GLU A 221 6.72 -21.57 -6.92
C GLU A 221 6.56 -20.87 -5.57
N SER A 222 7.12 -19.67 -5.40
CA SER A 222 7.00 -18.93 -4.13
C SER A 222 5.56 -18.55 -3.79
N ASP A 223 4.77 -18.21 -4.82
CA ASP A 223 3.36 -17.87 -4.68
C ASP A 223 2.54 -19.14 -4.40
N ASN A 224 2.83 -20.25 -5.09
CA ASN A 224 2.15 -21.52 -4.84
C ASN A 224 2.37 -22.03 -3.40
N ASP A 225 3.61 -21.95 -2.89
CA ASP A 225 3.93 -22.30 -1.50
C ASP A 225 3.22 -21.39 -0.48
N ALA A 226 2.96 -20.13 -0.84
CA ALA A 226 2.18 -19.22 -0.02
C ALA A 226 0.68 -19.54 -0.08
N LEU A 227 0.15 -19.90 -1.25
CA LEU A 227 -1.24 -20.30 -1.44
C LEU A 227 -1.59 -21.59 -0.71
N GLU A 228 -0.70 -22.58 -0.68
CA GLU A 228 -0.91 -23.80 0.12
C GLU A 228 -1.10 -23.49 1.61
N ARG A 229 -0.36 -22.51 2.14
CA ARG A 229 -0.51 -22.06 3.53
C ARG A 229 -1.82 -21.33 3.79
N VAL A 230 -2.31 -20.56 2.81
CA VAL A 230 -3.62 -19.89 2.89
C VAL A 230 -4.76 -20.90 2.78
N ASN A 231 -4.61 -21.93 1.94
CA ASN A 231 -5.63 -22.97 1.73
C ASN A 231 -5.69 -24.02 2.87
N GLY A 232 -4.61 -24.14 3.66
CA GLY A 232 -4.53 -25.06 4.80
C GLY A 232 -5.02 -24.49 6.14
N MET A 233 -5.56 -23.27 6.15
CA MET A 233 -6.27 -22.65 7.29
C MET A 233 -7.75 -23.02 7.26
#